data_AF-A0A919YU49-F1
#
_entry.id   AF-A0A919YU49-F1
#
_cell.length_a   1.000
_cell.length_b   1.000
_cell.length_c   1.000
_cell.angle_alpha   90.00
_cell.angle_beta   90.00
_cell.angle_gamma   90.00
#
_symmetry.space_group_name_H-M   'P 1'
#
loop_
_entity.id
_entity.type
_entity.pdbx_description
1 polymer ?
#
loop_
_entity_poly.entity_id
_entity_poly.type
_entity_poly.pdbx_seq_one_letter_code
_entity_poly.pdbx_strand_id
1 'polypeptide(L)'
;MKKLISIIGICSGAMIGAEFSSWFHATPAWSGSSNPFLQQSGTYYMNVAIGAFLGWMLSTIFAKPILQLMNSGVKQTEGMPLRQLLSAVGGLVIGLCFAALIYPAIAMLGGLWKLVPIVIACVCGYIGMKIAVGKQDELAEAVKHLLEKPKVVAAAGEVKGYEEHKILDTSVIIDGRIADICKTGFIEGTLVIPEFVLEELQHIADSSDLLKRNRGRRGLDILNKIQKELDVHVLIYEGDFEEHNEVDSKLVKLAKLLSGKVVTNDFNLNKVCELQGVSVLNINDLANAVKPVVLPGEEIVVQVIKDGKEHGQGVAYLDDGTMIVVEGGRDYIGHTMEVLVTSVLQTSAGRMIFAKPKLLEKAL
;
A
#
# COMPACT_ATOMS: atom_id res chain seq x y z
N MET A 1 -38.15 -34.22 7.45
CA MET A 1 -37.16 -34.42 6.36
C MET A 1 -37.28 -35.75 5.63
N LYS A 2 -37.34 -36.93 6.28
CA LYS A 2 -37.48 -38.23 5.57
C LYS A 2 -38.67 -38.30 4.59
N LYS A 3 -39.86 -37.83 5.01
CA LYS A 3 -41.06 -37.77 4.15
C LYS A 3 -40.88 -36.84 2.94
N LEU A 4 -40.10 -35.77 3.07
CA LEU A 4 -39.83 -34.84 1.98
C LEU A 4 -38.89 -35.48 0.94
N ILE A 5 -37.84 -36.16 1.40
CA ILE A 5 -36.89 -36.88 0.53
C ILE A 5 -37.59 -38.01 -0.24
N SER A 6 -38.54 -38.72 0.40
CA SER A 6 -39.36 -39.73 -0.29
C SER A 6 -40.28 -39.13 -1.34
N ILE A 7 -40.88 -37.96 -1.09
CA ILE A 7 -41.73 -37.27 -2.07
C ILE A 7 -40.90 -36.81 -3.27
N ILE A 8 -39.72 -36.21 -3.02
CA ILE A 8 -38.82 -35.78 -4.09
C ILE A 8 -38.36 -36.98 -4.94
N GLY A 9 -38.03 -38.10 -4.30
CA GLY A 9 -37.65 -39.35 -4.98
C GLY A 9 -38.77 -39.96 -5.82
N ILE A 10 -40.02 -39.89 -5.35
CA ILE A 10 -41.19 -40.30 -6.13
C ILE A 10 -41.34 -39.41 -7.37
N CYS A 11 -41.28 -38.09 -7.20
CA CYS A 11 -41.45 -37.14 -8.31
C CYS A 11 -40.34 -37.27 -9.35
N SER A 12 -39.08 -37.38 -8.94
CA SER A 12 -37.96 -37.56 -9.86
C SER A 12 -37.97 -38.94 -10.54
N GLY A 13 -38.33 -40.00 -9.81
CA GLY A 13 -38.54 -41.33 -10.39
C GLY A 13 -39.68 -41.36 -11.42
N ALA A 14 -40.79 -40.67 -11.15
CA ALA A 14 -41.91 -40.52 -12.08
C ALA A 14 -41.49 -39.74 -13.34
N MET A 15 -40.71 -38.67 -13.20
CA MET A 15 -40.15 -37.91 -14.33
C MET A 15 -39.20 -38.74 -15.20
N ILE A 16 -38.32 -39.53 -14.58
CA ILE A 16 -37.41 -40.43 -15.31
C ILE A 16 -38.21 -41.52 -16.04
N GLY A 17 -39.27 -42.07 -15.40
CA GLY A 17 -40.17 -43.04 -16.04
C GLY A 17 -40.93 -42.46 -17.24
N ALA A 18 -41.33 -41.19 -17.17
CA ALA A 18 -41.95 -40.47 -18.29
C ALA A 18 -40.99 -40.28 -19.46
N GLU A 19 -39.75 -39.84 -19.20
CA GLU A 19 -38.69 -39.68 -20.23
C GLU A 19 -38.23 -41.02 -20.83
N PHE A 20 -38.26 -42.10 -20.06
CA PHE A 20 -37.92 -43.43 -20.58
C PHE A 20 -38.97 -43.95 -21.57
N SER A 21 -40.25 -43.59 -21.36
CA SER A 21 -41.34 -43.99 -22.26
C SER A 21 -41.32 -43.25 -23.60
N SER A 22 -40.90 -41.97 -23.62
CA SER A 22 -40.76 -41.19 -24.85
C SER A 22 -39.58 -41.65 -25.69
N TRP A 23 -38.55 -42.26 -25.07
CA TRP A 23 -37.41 -42.85 -25.77
C TRP A 23 -37.75 -44.16 -26.51
N PHE A 24 -38.67 -44.97 -25.97
CA PHE A 24 -39.08 -46.24 -26.58
C PHE A 24 -40.25 -46.10 -27.58
N HIS A 25 -41.12 -45.12 -27.39
CA HIS A 25 -42.28 -44.87 -28.27
C HIS A 25 -42.12 -43.53 -29.01
N ALA A 26 -41.17 -43.47 -29.96
CA ALA A 26 -41.17 -42.44 -30.99
C ALA A 26 -42.38 -42.68 -31.92
N THR A 27 -43.55 -42.17 -31.53
CA THR A 27 -44.75 -42.23 -32.36
C THR A 27 -44.62 -41.22 -33.51
N PRO A 28 -44.81 -41.62 -34.79
CA PRO A 28 -44.85 -40.68 -35.90
C PRO A 28 -46.02 -39.72 -35.70
N ALA A 29 -45.74 -38.42 -35.84
CA ALA A 29 -46.62 -37.29 -35.59
C ALA A 29 -47.81 -37.15 -36.57
N TRP A 30 -48.46 -38.25 -36.96
CA TRP A 30 -49.54 -38.26 -37.94
C TRP A 30 -50.83 -38.92 -37.46
N SER A 31 -51.14 -38.82 -36.16
CA SER A 31 -52.52 -38.82 -35.68
C SER A 31 -52.58 -38.20 -34.28
N GLY A 32 -53.08 -36.97 -34.18
CA GLY A 32 -53.20 -36.28 -32.90
C GLY A 32 -54.43 -35.40 -32.83
N SER A 33 -55.49 -35.95 -32.25
CA SER A 33 -56.63 -35.21 -31.72
C SER A 33 -56.21 -34.25 -30.60
N SER A 34 -56.95 -33.16 -30.41
CA SER A 34 -56.64 -31.99 -29.59
C SER A 34 -56.61 -32.15 -28.06
N ASN A 35 -56.40 -33.35 -27.51
CA ASN A 35 -56.30 -33.57 -26.05
C ASN A 35 -55.03 -34.36 -25.68
N PRO A 36 -53.98 -33.68 -25.14
CA PRO A 36 -52.70 -34.31 -24.79
C PRO A 36 -52.79 -35.46 -23.77
N PHE A 37 -53.85 -35.48 -22.96
CA PHE A 37 -54.03 -36.43 -21.87
C PHE A 37 -54.51 -37.82 -22.34
N LEU A 38 -55.21 -37.89 -23.48
CA LEU A 38 -55.80 -39.12 -24.02
C LEU A 38 -54.92 -39.81 -25.08
N GLN A 39 -53.77 -39.22 -25.41
CA GLN A 39 -52.87 -39.71 -26.46
C GLN A 39 -51.71 -40.58 -25.93
N GLN A 40 -51.53 -40.66 -24.62
CA GLN A 40 -50.49 -41.47 -23.99
C GLN A 40 -50.97 -42.91 -23.81
N SER A 41 -50.24 -43.87 -24.40
CA SER A 41 -50.51 -45.31 -24.30
C SER A 41 -50.50 -45.78 -22.84
N GLY A 42 -51.23 -46.86 -22.52
CA GLY A 42 -51.18 -47.48 -21.17
C GLY A 42 -49.76 -47.84 -20.70
N THR A 43 -48.82 -48.00 -21.64
CA THR A 43 -47.40 -48.19 -21.38
C THR A 43 -46.71 -46.95 -20.79
N TYR A 44 -47.17 -45.73 -21.08
CA TYR A 44 -46.67 -44.49 -20.48
C TYR A 44 -46.95 -44.47 -18.97
N TYR A 45 -48.22 -44.63 -18.59
CA TYR A 45 -48.63 -44.61 -17.18
C TYR A 45 -48.00 -45.76 -16.39
N MET A 46 -47.82 -46.94 -17.02
CA MET A 46 -47.11 -48.06 -16.40
C MET A 46 -45.63 -47.76 -16.14
N ASN A 47 -44.92 -47.16 -17.11
CA ASN A 47 -43.52 -46.77 -16.93
C ASN A 47 -43.34 -45.65 -15.89
N VAL A 48 -44.26 -44.68 -15.84
CA VAL A 48 -44.28 -43.65 -14.81
C VAL A 48 -44.52 -44.26 -13.42
N ALA A 49 -45.44 -45.23 -13.30
CA ALA A 49 -45.70 -45.93 -12.04
C ALA A 49 -44.50 -46.77 -11.57
N ILE A 50 -43.84 -47.48 -12.49
CA ILE A 50 -42.62 -48.24 -12.19
C ILE A 50 -41.48 -47.29 -11.79
N GLY A 51 -41.30 -46.18 -12.50
CA GLY A 51 -40.32 -45.15 -12.17
C GLY A 51 -40.57 -44.51 -10.81
N ALA A 52 -41.83 -44.19 -10.50
CA ALA A 52 -42.23 -43.66 -9.19
C ALA A 52 -41.97 -44.66 -8.06
N PHE A 53 -42.24 -45.95 -8.28
CA PHE A 53 -42.01 -47.01 -7.31
C PHE A 53 -40.51 -47.23 -7.06
N LEU A 54 -39.70 -47.30 -8.12
CA LEU A 54 -38.24 -47.38 -8.01
C LEU A 54 -37.65 -46.15 -7.32
N GLY A 55 -38.15 -44.96 -7.66
CA GLY A 55 -37.75 -43.69 -7.04
C GLY A 55 -38.08 -43.64 -5.54
N TRP A 56 -39.25 -44.16 -5.13
CA TRP A 56 -39.61 -44.33 -3.73
C TRP A 56 -38.67 -45.31 -3.02
N MET A 57 -38.42 -46.47 -3.62
CA MET A 57 -37.55 -47.51 -3.05
C MET A 57 -36.12 -46.99 -2.84
N LEU A 58 -35.52 -46.41 -3.88
CA LEU A 58 -34.20 -45.77 -3.82
C LEU A 58 -34.18 -44.67 -2.76
N SER A 59 -35.18 -43.81 -2.74
CA SER A 59 -35.25 -42.72 -1.77
C SER A 59 -35.29 -43.22 -0.32
N THR A 60 -36.02 -44.29 -0.02
CA THR A 60 -36.05 -44.84 1.35
C THR A 60 -34.71 -45.43 1.79
N ILE A 61 -33.96 -46.04 0.87
CA ILE A 61 -32.62 -46.60 1.11
C ILE A 61 -31.60 -45.48 1.36
N PHE A 62 -31.60 -44.46 0.50
CA PHE A 62 -30.63 -43.36 0.57
C PHE A 62 -31.01 -42.24 1.54
N ALA A 63 -32.26 -42.16 2.01
CA ALA A 63 -32.69 -41.09 2.93
C ALA A 63 -31.91 -41.07 4.25
N LYS A 64 -31.57 -42.23 4.82
CA LYS A 64 -30.78 -42.30 6.06
C LYS A 64 -29.34 -41.79 5.89
N PRO A 65 -28.54 -42.30 4.94
CA PRO A 65 -27.17 -41.81 4.75
C PRO A 65 -27.11 -40.35 4.31
N ILE A 66 -28.05 -39.88 3.47
CA ILE A 66 -28.13 -38.45 3.11
C ILE A 66 -28.36 -37.58 4.34
N LEU A 67 -29.28 -37.96 5.22
CA LEU A 67 -29.53 -37.20 6.46
C LEU A 67 -28.34 -37.24 7.42
N GLN A 68 -27.62 -38.35 7.50
CA GLN A 68 -26.40 -38.45 8.30
C GLN A 68 -25.27 -37.57 7.74
N LEU A 69 -25.11 -37.53 6.43
CA LEU A 69 -24.17 -36.62 5.74
C LEU A 69 -24.53 -35.16 5.99
N MET A 70 -25.80 -34.79 5.83
CA MET A 70 -26.28 -33.43 6.09
C MET A 70 -26.04 -33.02 7.54
N ASN A 71 -26.42 -33.87 8.51
CA ASN A 71 -26.22 -33.57 9.93
C ASN A 71 -24.73 -33.53 10.31
N SER A 72 -23.88 -34.34 9.66
CA SER A 72 -22.43 -34.29 9.87
C SER A 72 -21.83 -33.02 9.29
N GLY A 73 -22.32 -32.54 8.15
CA GLY A 73 -21.93 -31.26 7.56
C GLY A 73 -22.35 -30.06 8.41
N VAL A 74 -23.56 -30.08 8.98
CA VAL A 74 -24.05 -29.03 9.89
C VAL A 74 -23.20 -28.98 11.17
N LYS A 75 -22.92 -30.14 11.78
CA LYS A 75 -22.06 -30.19 12.97
C LYS A 75 -20.63 -29.72 12.72
N GLN A 76 -20.09 -29.98 11.53
CA GLN A 76 -18.77 -29.48 11.15
C GLN A 76 -18.75 -27.97 10.91
N THR A 77 -19.86 -27.40 10.43
CA THR A 77 -19.96 -25.95 10.17
C THR A 77 -20.27 -25.13 11.42
N GLU A 78 -20.92 -25.72 12.43
CA GLU A 78 -21.15 -25.06 13.73
C GLU A 78 -19.86 -24.76 14.50
N GLY A 79 -18.78 -25.52 14.28
CA GLY A 79 -17.49 -25.31 14.93
C GLY A 79 -16.49 -24.43 14.16
N MET A 80 -16.86 -23.95 12.96
CA MET A 80 -15.92 -23.24 12.09
C MET A 80 -15.90 -21.73 12.36
N PRO A 81 -14.72 -21.10 12.47
CA PRO A 81 -14.61 -19.64 12.52
C PRO A 81 -15.13 -19.01 11.22
N LEU A 82 -15.69 -17.79 11.31
CA LEU A 82 -16.33 -17.08 10.18
C LEU A 82 -15.43 -17.00 8.93
N ARG A 83 -14.11 -16.88 9.12
CA ARG A 83 -13.12 -16.83 8.04
C ARG A 83 -13.06 -18.15 7.23
N GLN A 84 -13.17 -19.29 7.90
CA GLN A 84 -13.24 -20.61 7.24
C GLN A 84 -14.55 -20.80 6.49
N LEU A 85 -15.65 -20.27 7.01
CA LEU A 85 -16.95 -20.29 6.31
C LEU A 85 -16.89 -19.45 5.02
N LEU A 86 -16.32 -18.25 5.08
CA LEU A 86 -16.18 -17.38 3.91
C LEU A 86 -15.28 -18.01 2.84
N SER A 87 -14.14 -18.61 3.23
CA SER A 87 -13.27 -19.30 2.27
C SER A 87 -13.94 -20.55 1.69
N ALA A 88 -14.67 -21.33 2.49
CA ALA A 88 -15.44 -22.49 2.02
C ALA A 88 -16.49 -22.09 0.97
N VAL A 89 -17.26 -21.02 1.23
CA VAL A 89 -18.26 -20.50 0.29
C VAL A 89 -17.59 -19.98 -0.98
N GLY A 90 -16.50 -19.22 -0.85
CA GLY A 90 -15.72 -18.75 -2.00
C GLY A 90 -15.21 -19.89 -2.89
N GLY A 91 -14.62 -20.93 -2.26
CA GLY A 91 -14.16 -22.12 -2.96
C GLY A 91 -15.27 -22.92 -3.64
N LEU A 92 -16.44 -23.03 -3.00
CA LEU A 92 -17.62 -23.67 -3.57
C LEU A 92 -18.08 -22.92 -4.83
N VAL A 93 -18.19 -21.59 -4.75
CA VAL A 93 -18.61 -20.74 -5.89
C VAL A 93 -17.63 -20.89 -7.04
N ILE A 94 -16.31 -20.80 -6.78
CA ILE A 94 -15.27 -20.96 -7.80
C ILE A 94 -15.35 -22.35 -8.43
N GLY A 95 -15.51 -23.41 -7.61
CA GLY A 95 -15.65 -24.79 -8.10
C GLY A 95 -16.88 -24.99 -8.99
N LEU A 96 -18.02 -24.35 -8.65
CA LEU A 96 -19.21 -24.37 -9.49
C LEU A 96 -19.04 -23.56 -10.77
N CYS A 97 -18.34 -22.43 -10.74
CA CYS A 97 -17.98 -21.68 -11.95
C CYS A 97 -17.13 -22.53 -12.91
N PHE A 98 -16.15 -23.28 -12.39
CA PHE A 98 -15.39 -24.24 -13.19
C PHE A 98 -16.28 -25.34 -13.79
N ALA A 99 -17.20 -25.90 -13.01
CA ALA A 99 -18.14 -26.91 -13.51
C ALA A 99 -19.06 -26.34 -14.61
N ALA A 100 -19.52 -25.10 -14.46
CA ALA A 100 -20.33 -24.40 -15.46
C ALA A 100 -19.55 -24.15 -16.76
N LEU A 101 -18.23 -23.94 -16.68
CA LEU A 101 -17.36 -23.80 -17.86
C LEU A 101 -17.22 -25.12 -18.64
N ILE A 102 -17.28 -26.26 -17.94
CA ILE A 102 -17.20 -27.61 -18.52
C ILE A 102 -18.57 -28.04 -19.11
N TYR A 103 -19.67 -27.50 -18.61
CA TYR A 103 -21.03 -27.86 -19.01
C TYR A 103 -21.26 -27.90 -20.54
N PRO A 104 -20.86 -26.89 -21.35
CA PRO A 104 -21.13 -26.89 -22.79
C PRO A 104 -20.50 -28.06 -23.53
N ALA A 105 -19.32 -28.53 -23.08
CA ALA A 105 -18.63 -29.67 -23.69
C ALA A 105 -19.35 -31.00 -23.46
N ILE A 106 -20.08 -31.11 -22.33
CA ILE A 106 -20.77 -32.34 -21.92
C ILE A 106 -22.24 -32.31 -22.34
N ALA A 107 -22.83 -31.12 -22.47
CA ALA A 107 -24.22 -30.94 -22.88
C ALA A 107 -24.53 -31.47 -24.30
N MET A 108 -23.50 -31.70 -25.12
CA MET A 108 -23.65 -32.33 -26.44
C MET A 108 -23.99 -33.84 -26.36
N LEU A 109 -23.83 -34.48 -25.20
CA LEU A 109 -24.14 -35.89 -25.00
C LEU A 109 -25.62 -36.06 -24.62
N GLY A 110 -26.40 -36.71 -25.48
CA GLY A 110 -27.82 -37.00 -25.24
C GLY A 110 -28.07 -38.15 -24.26
N GLY A 111 -29.32 -38.30 -23.81
CA GLY A 111 -29.77 -39.43 -22.99
C GLY A 111 -29.33 -39.36 -21.51
N LEU A 112 -28.94 -40.51 -20.94
CA LEU A 112 -28.50 -40.65 -19.54
C LEU A 112 -27.28 -39.79 -19.19
N TRP A 113 -26.51 -39.35 -20.19
CA TRP A 113 -25.36 -38.46 -20.02
C TRP A 113 -25.73 -37.06 -19.53
N LYS A 114 -27.01 -36.67 -19.60
CA LYS A 114 -27.52 -35.41 -19.00
C LYS A 114 -27.35 -35.33 -17.48
N LEU A 115 -27.13 -36.46 -16.79
CA LEU A 115 -26.86 -36.48 -15.35
C LEU A 115 -25.39 -36.22 -15.02
N VAL A 116 -24.46 -36.40 -15.97
CA VAL A 116 -23.02 -36.24 -15.75
C VAL A 116 -22.63 -34.82 -15.34
N PRO A 117 -23.17 -33.75 -15.94
CA PRO A 117 -22.87 -32.39 -15.50
C PRO A 117 -23.26 -32.12 -14.04
N ILE A 118 -24.32 -32.74 -13.54
CA ILE A 118 -24.75 -32.59 -12.14
C ILE A 118 -23.73 -33.24 -11.21
N VAL A 119 -23.27 -34.44 -11.56
CA VAL A 119 -22.23 -35.15 -10.80
C VAL A 119 -20.93 -34.35 -10.78
N ILE A 120 -20.52 -33.80 -11.94
CA ILE A 120 -19.31 -32.97 -12.06
C ILE A 120 -19.45 -31.70 -11.23
N ALA A 121 -20.60 -31.02 -11.27
CA ALA A 121 -20.84 -29.84 -10.45
C ALA A 121 -20.71 -30.14 -8.95
N CYS A 122 -21.28 -31.25 -8.48
CA CYS A 122 -21.14 -31.68 -7.09
C CYS A 122 -19.67 -31.97 -6.71
N VAL A 123 -18.93 -32.67 -7.57
CA VAL A 123 -17.53 -33.02 -7.34
C VAL A 123 -16.64 -31.78 -7.35
N CYS A 124 -16.75 -30.93 -8.37
CA CYS A 124 -15.99 -29.69 -8.48
C CYS A 124 -16.30 -28.72 -7.33
N GLY A 125 -17.56 -28.59 -6.93
CA GLY A 125 -17.95 -27.77 -5.78
C GLY A 125 -17.33 -28.27 -4.47
N TYR A 126 -17.33 -29.60 -4.24
CA TYR A 126 -16.72 -30.20 -3.06
C TYR A 126 -15.19 -30.03 -3.03
N ILE A 127 -14.51 -30.25 -4.17
CA ILE A 127 -13.07 -30.06 -4.30
C ILE A 127 -12.70 -28.59 -4.08
N GLY A 128 -13.41 -27.66 -4.73
CA GLY A 128 -13.18 -26.22 -4.58
C GLY A 128 -13.31 -25.76 -3.13
N MET A 129 -14.35 -26.23 -2.43
CA MET A 129 -14.52 -25.98 -1.00
C MET A 129 -13.37 -26.53 -0.16
N LYS A 130 -12.98 -27.80 -0.37
CA LYS A 130 -11.88 -28.46 0.36
C LYS A 130 -10.55 -27.73 0.19
N ILE A 131 -10.23 -27.32 -1.04
CA ILE A 131 -9.00 -26.57 -1.34
C ILE A 131 -9.03 -25.20 -0.66
N ALA A 132 -10.16 -24.49 -0.74
CA ALA A 132 -10.26 -23.15 -0.18
C ALA A 132 -10.19 -23.11 1.35
N VAL A 133 -10.74 -24.13 2.02
CA VAL A 133 -10.58 -24.28 3.48
C VAL A 133 -9.15 -24.67 3.82
N GLY A 134 -8.53 -25.57 3.05
CA GLY A 134 -7.16 -26.03 3.31
C GLY A 134 -6.09 -24.95 3.09
N LYS A 135 -6.30 -24.01 2.16
CA LYS A 135 -5.38 -22.93 1.80
C LYS A 135 -5.93 -21.53 2.12
N GLN A 136 -6.75 -21.42 3.16
CA GLN A 136 -7.46 -20.18 3.50
C GLN A 136 -6.53 -18.98 3.76
N ASP A 137 -5.33 -19.22 4.29
CA ASP A 137 -4.36 -18.15 4.60
C ASP A 137 -3.68 -17.63 3.33
N GLU A 138 -3.17 -18.55 2.49
CA GLU A 138 -2.58 -18.22 1.19
C GLU A 138 -3.60 -17.50 0.27
N LEU A 139 -4.86 -17.94 0.28
CA LEU A 139 -5.92 -17.32 -0.52
C LEU A 139 -6.27 -15.92 -0.04
N ALA A 140 -6.26 -15.68 1.28
CA ALA A 140 -6.51 -14.34 1.82
C ALA A 140 -5.42 -13.36 1.43
N GLU A 141 -4.16 -13.80 1.42
CA GLU A 141 -3.01 -12.99 0.99
C GLU A 141 -3.04 -12.71 -0.51
N ALA A 142 -3.34 -13.73 -1.34
CA ALA A 142 -3.49 -13.55 -2.79
C ALA A 142 -4.63 -12.58 -3.14
N VAL A 143 -5.77 -12.68 -2.45
CA VAL A 143 -6.91 -11.77 -2.64
C VAL A 143 -6.56 -10.34 -2.22
N LYS A 144 -5.82 -10.18 -1.12
CA LYS A 144 -5.32 -8.86 -0.69
C LYS A 144 -4.41 -8.24 -1.76
N HIS A 145 -3.49 -9.01 -2.31
CA HIS A 145 -2.57 -8.56 -3.37
C HIS A 145 -3.29 -8.26 -4.70
N LEU A 146 -4.43 -8.89 -4.99
CA LEU A 146 -5.25 -8.60 -6.18
C LEU A 146 -6.18 -7.38 -5.99
N LEU A 147 -6.65 -7.13 -4.76
CA LEU A 147 -7.52 -5.99 -4.44
C LEU A 147 -6.73 -4.71 -4.13
N GLU A 148 -5.48 -4.82 -3.69
CA GLU A 148 -4.57 -3.69 -3.54
C GLU A 148 -4.12 -3.19 -4.92
N LYS A 149 -4.92 -2.28 -5.51
CA LYS A 149 -4.41 -1.34 -6.52
C LYS A 149 -3.28 -0.51 -5.91
N PRO A 150 -2.24 -0.12 -6.68
CA PRO A 150 -1.20 0.77 -6.18
C PRO A 150 -1.85 2.10 -5.84
N LYS A 151 -2.01 2.39 -4.53
CA LYS A 151 -2.52 3.67 -4.06
C LYS A 151 -1.46 4.74 -4.30
N VAL A 152 -1.71 5.61 -5.27
CA VAL A 152 -1.19 6.99 -5.24
C VAL A 152 -1.81 7.62 -3.98
N VAL A 153 -0.95 7.90 -3.01
CA VAL A 153 -1.36 8.36 -1.67
C VAL A 153 -1.77 9.83 -1.76
N ALA A 154 -3.08 10.06 -1.66
CA ALA A 154 -3.64 11.28 -1.11
C ALA A 154 -4.64 10.85 -0.04
N ALA A 155 -4.38 11.19 1.22
CA ALA A 155 -5.36 11.63 2.23
C ALA A 155 -4.87 11.36 3.66
N ALA A 156 -5.10 12.38 4.48
CA ALA A 156 -5.23 12.31 5.93
C ALA A 156 -6.14 11.16 6.39
N GLY A 157 -5.85 10.65 7.59
CA GLY A 157 -6.70 9.75 8.34
C GLY A 157 -6.13 8.34 8.48
N GLU A 158 -5.37 8.16 9.56
CA GLU A 158 -5.17 6.90 10.30
C GLU A 158 -5.15 5.62 9.45
N VAL A 159 -4.00 5.38 8.82
CA VAL A 159 -3.57 4.05 8.41
C VAL A 159 -2.33 3.77 9.24
N LYS A 160 -2.23 2.57 9.84
CA LYS A 160 -0.94 1.96 10.17
C LYS A 160 -0.18 1.71 8.85
N GLY A 161 0.19 2.81 8.19
CA GLY A 161 1.13 2.82 7.09
C GLY A 161 2.49 2.52 7.69
N TYR A 162 3.41 2.03 6.86
CA TYR A 162 4.83 2.04 7.16
C TYR A 162 5.15 3.31 7.96
N GLU A 163 5.43 3.17 9.26
CA GLU A 163 5.94 4.29 10.02
C GLU A 163 7.23 4.64 9.30
N GLU A 164 7.24 5.76 8.57
CA GLU A 164 8.44 6.13 7.83
C GLU A 164 9.52 6.47 8.85
N HIS A 165 10.32 5.46 9.21
CA HIS A 165 11.37 5.58 10.20
C HIS A 165 12.40 6.61 9.72
N LYS A 166 12.66 7.60 10.55
CA LYS A 166 13.65 8.66 10.31
C LYS A 166 14.82 8.41 11.25
N ILE A 167 15.87 7.80 10.73
CA ILE A 167 17.03 7.39 11.53
C ILE A 167 17.98 8.57 11.66
N LEU A 168 18.23 8.99 12.89
CA LEU A 168 19.07 10.15 13.19
C LEU A 168 20.55 9.77 13.27
N ASP A 169 21.39 10.58 12.63
CA ASP A 169 22.85 10.56 12.75
C ASP A 169 23.35 11.56 13.81
N THR A 170 24.51 11.28 14.41
CA THR A 170 25.23 12.11 15.38
C THR A 170 25.41 13.54 14.88
N SER A 171 25.75 13.71 13.59
CA SER A 171 25.99 15.03 12.97
C SER A 171 24.78 15.97 13.01
N VAL A 172 23.57 15.40 12.85
CA VAL A 172 22.31 16.13 12.86
C VAL A 172 21.88 16.50 14.27
N ILE A 173 22.11 15.59 15.22
CA ILE A 173 21.77 15.80 16.63
C ILE A 173 22.61 16.93 17.22
N ILE A 174 23.92 16.96 16.94
CA ILE A 174 24.85 18.00 17.44
C ILE A 174 24.53 19.39 16.86
N ASP A 175 24.15 19.44 15.58
CA ASP A 175 23.77 20.68 14.91
C ASP A 175 22.55 21.34 15.58
N GLY A 176 21.55 20.50 15.90
CA GLY A 176 20.39 20.87 16.73
C GLY A 176 19.21 21.46 15.96
N ARG A 177 19.38 21.87 14.68
CA ARG A 177 18.27 22.39 13.85
C ARG A 177 17.14 21.38 13.66
N ILE A 178 17.44 20.08 13.81
CA ILE A 178 16.45 19.01 13.73
C ILE A 178 15.28 19.20 14.69
N ALA A 179 15.53 19.68 15.92
CA ALA A 179 14.46 19.90 16.90
C ALA A 179 13.49 21.01 16.44
N ASP A 180 14.02 22.08 15.85
CA ASP A 180 13.19 23.16 15.33
C ASP A 180 12.41 22.72 14.10
N ILE A 181 13.03 21.93 13.20
CA ILE A 181 12.36 21.37 12.02
C ILE A 181 11.23 20.41 12.45
N CYS A 182 11.47 19.52 13.41
CA CYS A 182 10.43 18.65 13.95
C CYS A 182 9.27 19.46 14.56
N LYS A 183 9.56 20.56 15.26
CA LYS A 183 8.53 21.46 15.82
C LYS A 183 7.65 22.11 14.76
N THR A 184 8.16 22.34 13.55
CA THR A 184 7.35 22.88 12.43
C THR A 184 6.40 21.86 11.80
N GLY A 185 6.56 20.56 12.11
CA GLY A 185 5.80 19.48 11.48
C GLY A 185 6.33 19.07 10.09
N PHE A 186 7.50 19.56 9.68
CA PHE A 186 8.08 19.22 8.37
C PHE A 186 8.67 17.79 8.32
N ILE A 187 8.99 17.22 9.48
CA ILE A 187 9.46 15.84 9.62
C ILE A 187 8.36 15.02 10.28
N GLU A 188 7.80 14.10 9.49
CA GLU A 188 6.74 13.18 9.90
C GLU A 188 7.29 11.75 10.09
N GLY A 189 6.56 10.95 10.86
CA GLY A 189 6.89 9.55 11.16
C GLY A 189 7.65 9.36 12.47
N THR A 190 8.18 8.16 12.67
CA THR A 190 8.87 7.79 13.90
C THR A 190 10.36 8.12 13.79
N LEU A 191 10.84 8.99 14.68
CA LEU A 191 12.26 9.29 14.84
C LEU A 191 12.95 8.11 15.53
N VAL A 192 13.89 7.49 14.83
CA VAL A 192 14.66 6.35 15.34
C VAL A 192 16.04 6.85 15.77
N ILE A 193 16.37 6.63 17.04
CA ILE A 193 17.67 6.97 17.63
C ILE A 193 18.38 5.64 17.93
N PRO A 194 19.43 5.29 17.18
CA PRO A 194 20.19 4.08 17.46
C PRO A 194 21.02 4.20 18.74
N GLU A 195 21.17 3.10 19.48
CA GLU A 195 21.98 3.08 20.71
C GLU A 195 23.45 3.46 20.45
N PHE A 196 24.04 2.96 19.36
CA PHE A 196 25.42 3.31 18.99
C PHE A 196 25.64 4.80 18.70
N VAL A 197 24.59 5.54 18.30
CA VAL A 197 24.64 7.01 18.13
C VAL A 197 24.63 7.69 19.51
N LEU A 198 23.89 7.15 20.48
CA LEU A 198 23.90 7.64 21.85
C LEU A 198 25.25 7.41 22.52
N GLU A 199 25.85 6.23 22.31
CA GLU A 199 27.20 5.92 22.78
C GLU A 199 28.24 6.86 22.19
N GLU A 200 28.19 7.13 20.88
CA GLU A 200 29.08 8.08 20.22
C GLU A 200 28.92 9.50 20.80
N LEU A 201 27.68 9.97 21.00
CA LEU A 201 27.42 11.27 21.63
C LEU A 201 27.95 11.35 23.07
N GLN A 202 27.81 10.28 23.85
CA GLN A 202 28.37 10.18 25.20
C GLN A 202 29.90 10.22 25.18
N HIS A 203 30.54 9.46 24.29
CA HIS A 203 31.99 9.51 24.11
C HIS A 203 32.48 10.91 23.71
N ILE A 204 31.75 11.62 22.86
CA ILE A 204 32.05 13.02 22.51
C ILE A 204 31.85 13.95 23.73
N ALA A 205 30.81 13.73 24.52
CA ALA A 205 30.52 14.49 25.74
C ALA A 205 31.54 14.27 26.86
N ASP A 206 32.21 13.12 26.88
CA ASP A 206 33.28 12.80 27.85
C ASP A 206 34.69 13.12 27.34
N SER A 207 34.79 13.73 26.15
CA SER A 207 36.07 14.14 25.58
C SER A 207 36.83 15.13 26.48
N SER A 208 38.15 15.01 26.47
CA SER A 208 39.06 15.96 27.14
C SER A 208 39.05 17.34 26.47
N ASP A 209 38.68 17.41 25.19
CA ASP A 209 38.51 18.65 24.44
C ASP A 209 37.20 19.36 24.85
N LEU A 210 37.33 20.59 25.37
CA LEU A 210 36.20 21.42 25.80
C LEU A 210 35.15 21.64 24.70
N LEU A 211 35.58 21.87 23.46
CA LEU A 211 34.67 22.16 22.35
C LEU A 211 33.87 20.92 21.94
N LYS A 212 34.54 19.76 21.87
CA LYS A 212 33.88 18.48 21.60
C LYS A 212 32.91 18.12 22.72
N ARG A 213 33.33 18.25 23.97
CA ARG A 213 32.48 18.02 25.14
C ARG A 213 31.21 18.88 25.14
N ASN A 214 31.35 20.18 24.87
CA ASN A 214 30.20 21.09 24.82
C ASN A 214 29.23 20.71 23.69
N ARG A 215 29.76 20.27 22.53
CA ARG A 215 28.94 19.77 21.41
C ARG A 215 28.21 18.48 21.74
N GLY A 216 28.88 17.51 22.38
CA GLY A 216 28.26 16.25 22.80
C GLY A 216 27.13 16.46 23.82
N ARG A 217 27.39 17.29 24.85
CA ARG A 217 26.36 17.67 25.84
C ARG A 217 25.16 18.36 25.20
N ARG A 218 25.41 19.31 24.29
CA ARG A 218 24.35 19.98 23.51
C ARG A 218 23.51 18.96 22.72
N GLY A 219 24.15 17.97 22.10
CA GLY A 219 23.44 16.90 21.38
C GLY A 219 22.50 16.11 22.29
N LEU A 220 22.96 15.71 23.48
CA LEU A 220 22.15 15.02 24.49
C LEU A 220 20.99 15.90 25.01
N ASP A 221 21.21 17.21 25.17
CA ASP A 221 20.16 18.16 25.55
C ASP A 221 19.08 18.27 24.46
N ILE A 222 19.49 18.29 23.19
CA ILE A 222 18.56 18.31 22.04
C ILE A 222 17.71 17.02 22.00
N LEU A 223 18.30 15.86 22.25
CA LEU A 223 17.54 14.60 22.30
C LEU A 223 16.52 14.60 23.44
N ASN A 224 16.90 15.08 24.63
CA ASN A 224 15.97 15.25 25.75
C ASN A 224 14.81 16.18 25.40
N LYS A 225 15.10 17.27 24.69
CA LYS A 225 14.09 18.21 24.20
C LYS A 225 13.12 17.55 23.23
N ILE A 226 13.64 16.80 22.25
CA ILE A 226 12.83 16.07 21.28
C ILE A 226 11.93 15.04 21.97
N GLN A 227 12.42 14.35 23.00
CA GLN A 227 11.65 13.32 23.71
C GLN A 227 10.56 13.89 24.63
N LYS A 228 10.79 15.06 25.25
CA LYS A 228 9.90 15.60 26.30
C LYS A 228 8.99 16.73 25.83
N GLU A 229 9.45 17.55 24.89
CA GLU A 229 8.79 18.80 24.52
C GLU A 229 8.10 18.75 23.16
N LEU A 230 8.44 17.79 22.31
CA LEU A 230 7.87 17.66 20.97
C LEU A 230 6.85 16.52 20.93
N ASP A 231 5.76 16.75 20.20
CA ASP A 231 4.72 15.76 19.93
C ASP A 231 5.15 14.86 18.74
N VAL A 232 6.27 14.16 18.92
CA VAL A 232 6.85 13.25 17.91
C VAL A 232 7.09 11.88 18.52
N HIS A 233 6.85 10.82 17.74
CA HIS A 233 7.14 9.47 18.16
C HIS A 233 8.65 9.21 18.08
N VAL A 234 9.27 8.95 19.23
CA VAL A 234 10.69 8.63 19.35
C VAL A 234 10.85 7.16 19.72
N LEU A 235 11.65 6.43 18.94
CA LEU A 235 12.02 5.04 19.17
C LEU A 235 13.54 4.95 19.37
N ILE A 236 13.97 4.37 20.50
CA ILE A 236 15.38 4.00 20.70
C ILE A 236 15.57 2.58 20.16
N TYR A 237 16.56 2.38 19.30
CA TYR A 237 16.85 1.09 18.67
C TYR A 237 18.13 0.48 19.26
N GLU A 238 17.98 -0.64 19.97
CA GLU A 238 19.03 -1.36 20.73
C GLU A 238 19.75 -2.45 19.90
N GLY A 239 19.49 -2.54 18.59
CA GLY A 239 20.15 -3.55 17.76
C GLY A 239 21.56 -3.12 17.36
N ASP A 240 22.56 -3.92 17.73
CA ASP A 240 23.94 -3.75 17.26
C ASP A 240 24.25 -4.57 16.00
N PHE A 241 25.12 -4.03 15.16
CA PHE A 241 25.64 -4.68 13.96
C PHE A 241 27.12 -4.98 14.16
N GLU A 242 27.42 -6.07 14.85
CA GLU A 242 28.77 -6.50 15.26
C GLU A 242 29.76 -6.67 14.07
N GLU A 243 29.26 -6.87 12.85
CA GLU A 243 30.09 -7.05 11.65
C GLU A 243 30.73 -5.76 11.11
N HIS A 244 30.37 -4.58 11.63
CA HIS A 244 30.82 -3.30 11.10
C HIS A 244 31.34 -2.36 12.18
N ASN A 245 32.61 -1.94 12.07
CA ASN A 245 33.22 -0.99 13.01
C ASN A 245 32.83 0.47 12.74
N GLU A 246 32.38 0.80 11.52
CA GLU A 246 32.07 2.17 11.13
C GLU A 246 30.59 2.49 11.38
N VAL A 247 30.32 3.60 12.10
CA VAL A 247 28.98 4.10 12.45
C VAL A 247 28.11 4.28 11.19
N ASP A 248 28.69 4.85 10.13
CA ASP A 248 28.05 5.06 8.83
C ASP A 248 27.45 3.77 8.25
N SER A 249 28.22 2.67 8.28
CA SER A 249 27.77 1.38 7.76
C SER A 249 26.63 0.79 8.59
N LYS A 250 26.63 1.01 9.91
CA LYS A 250 25.54 0.61 10.81
C LYS A 250 24.25 1.39 10.50
N LEU A 251 24.35 2.70 10.24
CA LEU A 251 23.20 3.54 9.85
C LEU A 251 22.55 3.07 8.55
N VAL A 252 23.35 2.76 7.53
CA VAL A 252 22.82 2.27 6.24
C VAL A 252 22.14 0.91 6.38
N LYS A 253 22.73 -0.02 7.15
CA LYS A 253 22.11 -1.33 7.44
C LYS A 253 20.79 -1.17 8.18
N LEU A 254 20.76 -0.32 9.21
CA LEU A 254 19.55 -0.05 9.98
C LEU A 254 18.44 0.53 9.10
N ALA A 255 18.79 1.46 8.21
CA ALA A 255 17.84 2.04 7.26
C ALA A 255 17.25 1.01 6.30
N LYS A 256 18.05 0.04 5.84
CA LYS A 256 17.54 -1.08 5.03
C LYS A 256 16.62 -1.99 5.83
N LEU A 257 16.99 -2.32 7.07
CA LEU A 257 16.22 -3.21 7.94
C LEU A 257 14.84 -2.63 8.26
N LEU A 258 14.81 -1.36 8.64
CA LEU A 258 13.58 -0.66 9.01
C LEU A 258 12.85 -0.05 7.80
N SER A 259 13.39 -0.20 6.58
CA SER A 259 12.89 0.51 5.40
C SER A 259 12.72 2.03 5.64
N GLY A 260 13.67 2.59 6.40
CA GLY A 260 13.68 3.99 6.84
C GLY A 260 14.54 4.91 5.98
N LYS A 261 14.48 6.20 6.28
CA LYS A 261 15.32 7.25 5.68
C LYS A 261 16.37 7.70 6.68
N VAL A 262 17.61 7.88 6.23
CA VAL A 262 18.69 8.41 7.08
C VAL A 262 18.60 9.93 7.10
N VAL A 263 18.67 10.55 8.28
CA VAL A 263 18.74 12.00 8.46
C VAL A 263 20.17 12.36 8.86
N THR A 264 20.90 13.02 7.98
CA THR A 264 22.32 13.37 8.20
C THR A 264 22.64 14.78 7.70
N ASN A 265 23.74 15.36 8.20
CA ASN A 265 24.34 16.57 7.65
C ASN A 265 25.58 16.26 6.81
N ASP A 266 26.06 15.01 6.81
CA ASP A 266 27.28 14.59 6.12
C ASP A 266 27.01 14.29 4.64
N PHE A 267 27.74 15.00 3.78
CA PHE A 267 27.66 14.84 2.33
C PHE A 267 28.24 13.51 1.83
N ASN A 268 29.21 12.93 2.54
CA ASN A 268 29.79 11.63 2.19
C ASN A 268 28.80 10.51 2.50
N LEU A 269 28.13 10.57 3.67
CA LEU A 269 27.11 9.60 4.05
C LEU A 269 25.91 9.63 3.07
N ASN A 270 25.52 10.82 2.58
CA ASN A 270 24.52 10.95 1.52
C ASN A 270 24.87 10.06 0.30
N LYS A 271 26.09 10.18 -0.23
CA LYS A 271 26.53 9.44 -1.42
C LYS A 271 26.56 7.93 -1.18
N VAL A 272 27.02 7.51 0.00
CA VAL A 272 27.08 6.08 0.36
C VAL A 272 25.67 5.50 0.43
N CYS A 273 24.72 6.20 1.05
CA CYS A 273 23.32 5.80 1.11
C CYS A 273 22.68 5.69 -0.28
N GLU A 274 22.89 6.67 -1.16
CA GLU A 274 22.37 6.65 -2.54
C GLU A 274 22.87 5.42 -3.33
N LEU A 275 24.16 5.11 -3.25
CA LEU A 275 24.75 3.92 -3.87
C LEU A 275 24.16 2.61 -3.33
N GLN A 276 23.72 2.63 -2.07
CA GLN A 276 23.15 1.49 -1.38
C GLN A 276 21.61 1.41 -1.50
N GLY A 277 20.98 2.34 -2.21
CA GLY A 277 19.52 2.40 -2.40
C GLY A 277 18.75 2.87 -1.17
N VAL A 278 19.39 3.59 -0.25
CA VAL A 278 18.78 4.15 0.96
C VAL A 278 18.49 5.63 0.73
N SER A 279 17.26 6.05 1.02
CA SER A 279 16.85 7.45 0.92
C SER A 279 17.42 8.29 2.06
N VAL A 280 17.84 9.51 1.75
CA VAL A 280 18.49 10.41 2.71
C VAL A 280 17.76 11.75 2.79
N LEU A 281 17.64 12.26 4.01
CA LEU A 281 17.13 13.59 4.31
C LEU A 281 18.29 14.42 4.86
N ASN A 282 18.84 15.32 4.03
CA ASN A 282 19.92 16.18 4.45
C ASN A 282 19.40 17.58 4.82
N ILE A 283 19.70 18.03 6.05
CA ILE A 283 19.20 19.32 6.55
C ILE A 283 19.86 20.50 5.82
N ASN A 284 21.11 20.36 5.35
CA ASN A 284 21.75 21.40 4.56
C ASN A 284 21.09 21.56 3.19
N ASP A 285 20.66 20.46 2.58
CA ASP A 285 19.91 20.49 1.33
C ASP A 285 18.53 21.11 1.53
N LEU A 286 17.84 20.78 2.63
CA LEU A 286 16.59 21.43 3.03
C LEU A 286 16.78 22.95 3.22
N ALA A 287 17.82 23.37 3.94
CA ALA A 287 18.13 24.77 4.17
C ALA A 287 18.40 25.53 2.86
N ASN A 288 19.05 24.88 1.88
CA ASN A 288 19.25 25.47 0.56
C ASN A 288 17.96 25.56 -0.25
N ALA A 289 17.08 24.55 -0.15
CA ALA A 289 15.81 24.51 -0.88
C ALA A 289 14.80 25.57 -0.43
N VAL A 290 14.88 26.01 0.84
CA VAL A 290 14.00 27.05 1.39
C VAL A 290 14.57 28.48 1.26
N LYS A 291 15.72 28.66 0.59
CA LYS A 291 16.26 30.00 0.34
C LYS A 291 15.31 30.79 -0.56
N PRO A 292 15.04 32.08 -0.25
CA PRO A 292 14.20 32.92 -1.09
C PRO A 292 14.66 32.91 -2.55
N VAL A 293 13.71 32.69 -3.45
CA VAL A 293 13.91 32.83 -4.89
C VAL A 293 13.60 34.27 -5.23
N VAL A 294 14.59 34.98 -5.76
CA VAL A 294 14.40 36.34 -6.26
C VAL A 294 14.23 36.26 -7.77
N LEU A 295 13.15 36.84 -8.31
CA LEU A 295 12.83 36.83 -9.73
C LEU A 295 13.12 38.20 -10.39
N PRO A 296 13.47 38.22 -11.69
CA PRO A 296 13.48 39.47 -12.45
C PRO A 296 12.12 40.18 -12.35
N GLY A 297 12.13 41.49 -12.08
CA GLY A 297 10.95 42.31 -11.86
C GLY A 297 10.48 42.41 -10.40
N GLU A 298 11.09 41.67 -9.47
CA GLU A 298 10.80 41.85 -8.04
C GLU A 298 11.48 43.09 -7.48
N GLU A 299 10.78 43.76 -6.55
CA GLU A 299 11.30 44.89 -5.80
C GLU A 299 11.87 44.40 -4.47
N ILE A 300 13.13 44.74 -4.20
CA ILE A 300 13.82 44.35 -2.98
C ILE A 300 14.48 45.57 -2.33
N VAL A 301 14.49 45.61 -1.00
CA VAL A 301 15.15 46.66 -0.23
C VAL A 301 16.56 46.19 0.11
N VAL A 302 17.56 46.97 -0.29
CA VAL A 302 18.97 46.62 -0.08
C VAL A 302 19.75 47.80 0.46
N GLN A 303 20.75 47.53 1.30
CA GLN A 303 21.73 48.53 1.70
C GLN A 303 22.97 48.40 0.82
N VAL A 304 23.36 49.49 0.14
CA VAL A 304 24.57 49.48 -0.68
C VAL A 304 25.77 49.63 0.24
N ILE A 305 26.69 48.66 0.21
CA ILE A 305 27.79 48.57 1.18
C ILE A 305 29.12 49.05 0.57
N LYS A 306 29.35 48.78 -0.72
CA LYS A 306 30.63 49.06 -1.39
C LYS A 306 30.46 49.41 -2.86
N ASP A 307 31.52 49.99 -3.43
CA ASP A 307 31.66 50.20 -4.87
C ASP A 307 31.70 48.87 -5.64
N GLY A 308 31.03 48.83 -6.80
CA GLY A 308 31.06 47.72 -7.75
C GLY A 308 32.26 47.74 -8.68
N LYS A 309 32.34 46.73 -9.54
CA LYS A 309 33.48 46.56 -10.46
C LYS A 309 33.43 47.55 -11.63
N GLU A 310 32.23 47.85 -12.14
CA GLU A 310 32.05 48.80 -13.24
C GLU A 310 31.66 50.19 -12.73
N HIS A 311 31.90 51.21 -13.56
CA HIS A 311 31.65 52.60 -13.18
C HIS A 311 30.17 52.84 -12.86
N GLY A 312 29.89 53.35 -11.66
CA GLY A 312 28.53 53.65 -11.20
C GLY A 312 27.80 52.47 -10.55
N GLN A 313 28.39 51.28 -10.48
CA GLN A 313 27.79 50.15 -9.75
C GLN A 313 28.02 50.26 -8.25
N GLY A 314 27.01 49.90 -7.47
CA GLY A 314 27.12 49.58 -6.05
C GLY A 314 26.94 48.08 -5.83
N VAL A 315 27.45 47.55 -4.71
CA VAL A 315 27.25 46.16 -4.29
C VAL A 315 26.57 46.12 -2.94
N ALA A 316 25.51 45.34 -2.86
CA ALA A 316 24.79 44.97 -1.67
C ALA A 316 24.82 43.45 -1.47
N TYR A 317 24.43 42.99 -0.29
CA TYR A 317 24.27 41.57 0.02
C TYR A 317 22.89 41.35 0.61
N LEU A 318 22.23 40.26 0.24
CA LEU A 318 21.08 39.75 0.98
C LEU A 318 21.54 39.14 2.30
N ASP A 319 20.60 38.90 3.21
CA ASP A 319 20.84 38.24 4.50
C ASP A 319 21.44 36.83 4.35
N ASP A 320 21.20 36.17 3.20
CA ASP A 320 21.76 34.86 2.87
C ASP A 320 23.18 34.90 2.24
N GLY A 321 23.75 36.11 2.08
CA GLY A 321 25.06 36.33 1.47
C GLY A 321 25.06 36.42 -0.05
N THR A 322 23.91 36.33 -0.73
CA THR A 322 23.79 36.53 -2.18
C THR A 322 24.23 37.94 -2.55
N MET A 323 25.15 38.06 -3.52
CA MET A 323 25.66 39.35 -3.97
C MET A 323 24.66 40.02 -4.92
N ILE A 324 24.31 41.27 -4.63
CA ILE A 324 23.46 42.12 -5.47
C ILE A 324 24.30 43.25 -6.04
N VAL A 325 24.35 43.34 -7.36
CA VAL A 325 24.99 44.44 -8.08
C VAL A 325 23.91 45.44 -8.51
N VAL A 326 23.97 46.64 -7.94
CA VAL A 326 23.02 47.72 -8.20
C VAL A 326 23.64 48.71 -9.20
N GLU A 327 23.12 48.77 -10.42
CA GLU A 327 23.55 49.72 -11.44
C GLU A 327 23.10 51.15 -11.05
N GLY A 328 24.02 52.10 -10.95
CA GLY A 328 23.74 53.43 -10.37
C GLY A 328 23.72 53.44 -8.84
N GLY A 329 24.04 52.33 -8.17
CA GLY A 329 24.06 52.23 -6.72
C GLY A 329 25.24 52.95 -6.03
N ARG A 330 26.26 53.36 -6.79
CA ARG A 330 27.47 54.02 -6.25
C ARG A 330 27.17 55.28 -5.43
N ASP A 331 26.23 56.10 -5.90
CA ASP A 331 25.89 57.36 -5.23
C ASP A 331 25.08 57.13 -3.93
N TYR A 332 24.64 55.89 -3.69
CA TYR A 332 23.82 55.48 -2.55
C TYR A 332 24.58 54.58 -1.56
N ILE A 333 25.92 54.53 -1.63
CA ILE A 333 26.73 53.78 -0.67
C ILE A 333 26.43 54.24 0.77
N GLY A 334 26.24 53.28 1.67
CA GLY A 334 25.85 53.47 3.07
C GLY A 334 24.34 53.60 3.30
N HIS A 335 23.55 53.80 2.25
CA HIS A 335 22.10 54.01 2.34
C HIS A 335 21.31 52.75 1.98
N THR A 336 20.12 52.63 2.56
CA THR A 336 19.14 51.59 2.23
C THR A 336 18.18 52.13 1.17
N MET A 337 17.98 51.40 0.08
CA MET A 337 17.13 51.80 -1.04
C MET A 337 16.34 50.64 -1.65
N GLU A 338 15.19 50.94 -2.24
CA GLU A 338 14.42 50.00 -3.06
C GLU A 338 15.04 49.87 -4.46
N VAL A 339 15.36 48.63 -4.84
CA VAL A 339 15.90 48.29 -6.16
C VAL A 339 15.01 47.27 -6.84
N LEU A 340 14.88 47.41 -8.17
CA LEU A 340 14.18 46.48 -9.03
C LEU A 340 15.18 45.48 -9.62
N VAL A 341 14.90 44.19 -9.47
CA VAL A 341 15.76 43.13 -9.99
C VAL A 341 15.64 43.07 -11.50
N THR A 342 16.75 43.23 -12.22
CA THR A 342 16.78 43.18 -13.69
C THR A 342 17.13 41.80 -14.21
N SER A 343 18.07 41.10 -13.57
CA SER A 343 18.46 39.75 -13.96
C SER A 343 19.13 39.01 -12.81
N VAL A 344 19.12 37.68 -12.90
CA VAL A 344 19.80 36.79 -11.93
C VAL A 344 20.76 35.91 -12.72
N LEU A 345 22.04 35.94 -12.35
CA LEU A 345 23.07 35.10 -12.94
C LEU A 345 23.59 34.10 -11.90
N GLN A 346 23.72 32.85 -12.30
CA GLN A 346 24.42 31.83 -11.51
C GLN A 346 25.89 31.82 -11.92
N THR A 347 26.80 31.97 -10.96
CA THR A 347 28.26 31.87 -11.16
C THR A 347 28.83 30.69 -10.38
N SER A 348 30.10 30.34 -10.63
CA SER A 348 30.81 29.29 -9.89
C SER A 348 30.97 29.58 -8.39
N ALA A 349 30.93 30.85 -7.98
CA ALA A 349 31.01 31.28 -6.59
C ALA A 349 29.63 31.44 -5.91
N GLY A 350 28.54 31.20 -6.64
CA GLY A 350 27.17 31.33 -6.14
C GLY A 350 26.29 32.21 -7.05
N ARG A 351 25.15 32.62 -6.50
CA ARG A 351 24.15 33.43 -7.19
C ARG A 351 24.52 34.92 -7.13
N MET A 352 24.39 35.62 -8.26
CA MET A 352 24.57 37.07 -8.37
C MET A 352 23.29 37.68 -8.93
N ILE A 353 22.75 38.70 -8.27
CA ILE A 353 21.54 39.40 -8.68
C ILE A 353 21.95 40.77 -9.21
N PHE A 354 21.38 41.19 -10.34
CA PHE A 354 21.55 42.53 -10.88
C PHE A 354 20.25 43.30 -10.68
N ALA A 355 20.37 44.54 -10.24
CA ALA A 355 19.23 45.40 -9.94
C ALA A 355 19.49 46.85 -10.33
N LYS A 356 18.42 47.64 -10.47
CA LYS A 356 18.47 49.09 -10.72
C LYS A 356 17.65 49.83 -9.66
N PRO A 357 18.04 51.04 -9.24
CA PRO A 357 17.23 51.90 -8.39
C PRO A 357 15.84 52.13 -8.99
N LYS A 358 14.78 51.91 -8.20
CA LYS A 358 13.39 52.10 -8.63
C LYS A 358 13.10 53.54 -9.09
N LEU A 359 13.82 54.52 -8.55
CA LEU A 359 13.68 55.94 -8.92
C LEU A 359 14.08 56.23 -10.37
N LEU A 360 14.92 55.41 -11.00
CA LEU A 360 15.38 55.60 -12.38
C LEU A 360 14.35 55.17 -13.43
N GLU A 361 13.41 54.28 -13.11
CA GLU A 361 12.40 53.81 -14.07
C GLU A 361 11.24 54.81 -14.24
N LYS A 362 10.94 55.63 -13.22
CA LYS A 362 9.92 56.69 -13.34
C LYS A 362 10.35 57.87 -14.23
N ALA A 363 11.59 57.88 -14.71
CA ALA A 363 12.17 58.96 -15.51
C ALA A 363 12.46 58.56 -16.97
N LEU A 364 12.16 57.32 -17.35
CA LEU A 364 12.26 56.77 -18.71
C LEU A 364 10.86 56.36 -19.20
#